data_AF-A0A2E6I8U8-F1
#
_entry.id   AF-A0A2E6I8U8-F1
#
_cell.length_a   1.000
_cell.length_b   1.000
_cell.length_c   1.000
_cell.angle_alpha   90.00
_cell.angle_beta   90.00
_cell.angle_gamma   90.00
#
_symmetry.space_group_name_H-M   'P 1'
#
loop_
_entity.id
_entity.type
_entity.pdbx_description
1 polymer ?
#
loop_
_entity_poly.entity_id
_entity_poly.type
_entity_poly.pdbx_seq_one_letter_code
_entity_poly.pdbx_strand_id
1 'polypeptide(L)'
;MKLNSHDQALVNSFFRNFVNGSYKNPMNTVRLNKEHTDEHRRQIFEVCNYLLTQGIPFWTEVRLNCGCIPDIVCPTHIKPIVEVLCTETPDMFKRLKLPKYPPELHKSFIFVNAKVPFEERFLW
;
A
#
# COMPACT_ATOMS: atom_id res chain seq x y z
N MET A 1 -16.47 2.84 -7.39
CA MET A 1 -16.94 2.53 -6.03
C MET A 1 -17.18 3.83 -5.28
N LYS A 2 -18.31 3.96 -4.58
CA LYS A 2 -18.61 5.13 -3.73
C LYS A 2 -18.38 4.73 -2.27
N LEU A 3 -17.58 5.52 -1.54
CA LEU A 3 -17.31 5.27 -0.12
C LEU A 3 -18.47 5.76 0.73
N ASN A 4 -18.72 5.08 1.86
CA ASN A 4 -19.57 5.62 2.91
C ASN A 4 -18.85 6.79 3.63
N SER A 5 -19.58 7.53 4.47
CA SER A 5 -19.04 8.72 5.15
C SER A 5 -17.90 8.39 6.12
N HIS A 6 -17.94 7.23 6.79
CA HIS A 6 -16.90 6.79 7.72
C HIS A 6 -15.58 6.49 6.98
N ASP A 7 -15.63 5.66 5.94
CA ASP A 7 -14.47 5.32 5.11
C ASP A 7 -13.89 6.55 4.42
N GLN A 8 -14.75 7.43 3.91
CA GLN A 8 -14.32 8.68 3.32
C GLN A 8 -13.57 9.56 4.34
N ALA A 9 -13.99 9.58 5.60
CA ALA A 9 -13.30 10.32 6.66
C ALA A 9 -11.92 9.72 6.98
N LEU A 10 -11.81 8.38 7.04
CA LEU A 10 -10.53 7.68 7.22
C LEU A 10 -9.55 8.00 6.09
N VAL A 11 -10.00 7.88 4.84
CA VAL A 11 -9.22 8.20 3.64
C VAL A 11 -8.78 9.67 3.67
N ASN A 12 -9.71 10.60 3.93
CA ASN A 12 -9.39 12.03 3.97
C ASN A 12 -8.39 12.37 5.09
N SER A 13 -8.49 11.71 6.24
CA SER A 13 -7.56 11.89 7.36
C SER A 13 -6.17 11.40 6.97
N PHE A 14 -6.05 10.18 6.44
CA PHE A 14 -4.79 9.61 5.99
C PHE A 14 -4.12 10.50 4.92
N PHE A 15 -4.88 10.91 3.90
CA PHE A 15 -4.36 11.72 2.80
C PHE A 15 -3.87 13.08 3.27
N ARG A 16 -4.64 13.75 4.14
CA ARG A 16 -4.26 15.06 4.68
C ARG A 16 -2.97 15.00 5.50
N ASN A 17 -2.78 13.94 6.27
CA ASN A 17 -1.65 13.84 7.20
C ASN A 17 -0.38 13.33 6.51
N PHE A 18 -0.50 12.39 5.56
CA PHE A 18 0.66 11.63 5.09
C PHE A 18 0.94 11.75 3.59
N VAL A 19 -0.05 12.11 2.77
CA VAL A 19 0.08 12.06 1.30
C VAL A 19 0.47 13.42 0.73
N ASN A 20 1.39 13.42 -0.23
CA ASN A 20 1.75 14.61 -0.99
C ASN A 20 0.65 14.91 -2.03
N GLY A 21 -0.11 15.97 -1.77
CA GLY A 21 -1.25 16.39 -2.58
C GLY A 21 -0.92 16.91 -3.99
N SER A 22 0.37 17.12 -4.31
CA SER A 22 0.80 17.59 -5.63
C SER A 22 0.65 16.54 -6.74
N TYR A 23 0.36 15.28 -6.39
CA TYR A 23 0.25 14.17 -7.33
C TYR A 23 -1.19 13.65 -7.42
N LYS A 24 -1.58 13.21 -8.62
CA LYS A 24 -2.87 12.52 -8.81
C LYS A 24 -2.80 11.12 -8.23
N ASN A 25 -3.73 10.82 -7.33
CA ASN A 25 -3.87 9.53 -6.68
C ASN A 25 -5.26 8.94 -6.97
N PRO A 26 -5.51 8.41 -8.20
CA PRO A 26 -6.80 7.80 -8.52
C PRO A 26 -7.02 6.54 -7.68
N MET A 27 -8.19 6.49 -7.03
CA MET A 27 -8.64 5.35 -6.23
C MET A 27 -8.90 4.14 -7.14
N ASN A 28 -8.62 2.94 -6.64
CA ASN A 28 -8.89 1.66 -7.31
C ASN A 28 -8.26 1.55 -8.70
N THR A 29 -7.11 2.19 -8.88
CA THR A 29 -6.33 2.13 -10.13
C THR A 29 -4.99 1.47 -9.83
N VAL A 30 -4.70 0.38 -10.53
CA VAL A 30 -3.40 -0.30 -10.45
C VAL A 30 -2.44 0.42 -11.40
N ARG A 31 -1.42 1.08 -10.85
CA ARG A 31 -0.30 1.65 -11.58
C ARG A 31 0.93 0.83 -11.23
N LEU A 32 1.61 0.30 -12.25
CA LEU A 32 2.77 -0.58 -12.09
C LEU A 32 4.01 0.10 -12.64
N ASN A 33 5.12 -0.04 -11.92
CA ASN A 33 6.41 0.52 -12.32
C ASN A 33 7.17 -0.46 -13.24
N LYS A 34 7.65 0.03 -14.39
CA LYS A 34 8.44 -0.75 -15.34
C LYS A 34 9.77 -1.23 -14.78
N GLU A 35 10.31 -0.51 -13.79
CA GLU A 35 11.58 -0.84 -13.13
C GLU A 35 11.45 -1.99 -12.11
N HIS A 36 10.23 -2.34 -11.70
CA HIS A 36 10.00 -3.52 -10.85
C HIS A 36 10.21 -4.82 -11.65
N THR A 37 10.44 -5.94 -10.97
CA THR A 37 10.44 -7.24 -11.66
C THR A 37 9.02 -7.65 -12.04
N ASP A 38 8.88 -8.67 -12.90
CA ASP A 38 7.57 -9.20 -13.27
C ASP A 38 6.81 -9.76 -12.05
N GLU A 39 7.51 -10.49 -11.19
CA GLU A 39 6.95 -11.09 -9.98
C GLU A 39 6.41 -10.03 -9.03
N HIS A 40 7.16 -8.94 -8.81
CA HIS A 40 6.74 -7.84 -7.95
C HIS A 40 5.48 -7.16 -8.51
N ARG A 41 5.45 -6.88 -9.83
CA ARG A 41 4.27 -6.30 -10.49
C ARG A 41 3.04 -7.20 -10.41
N ARG A 42 3.19 -8.51 -10.67
CA ARG A 42 2.10 -9.47 -10.56
C ARG A 42 1.55 -9.52 -9.14
N GLN A 43 2.42 -9.57 -8.15
CA GLN A 43 1.99 -9.66 -6.75
C GLN A 43 1.27 -8.37 -6.29
N ILE A 44 1.72 -7.19 -6.72
CA ILE A 44 0.97 -5.93 -6.49
C ILE A 44 -0.43 -6.04 -7.09
N PHE A 45 -0.53 -6.53 -8.34
CA PHE A 45 -1.82 -6.70 -9.01
C PHE A 45 -2.74 -7.67 -8.24
N GLU A 46 -2.24 -8.83 -7.79
CA GLU A 46 -3.03 -9.81 -7.04
C GLU A 46 -3.56 -9.22 -5.73
N VAL A 47 -2.72 -8.50 -4.98
CA VAL A 47 -3.15 -7.80 -3.75
C VAL A 47 -4.25 -6.78 -4.07
N CYS A 48 -4.05 -5.93 -5.08
CA CYS A 48 -5.05 -4.95 -5.48
C CYS A 48 -6.36 -5.60 -5.94
N ASN A 49 -6.29 -6.68 -6.70
CA ASN A 49 -7.46 -7.43 -7.17
C ASN A 49 -8.24 -8.01 -5.99
N TYR A 50 -7.55 -8.60 -5.02
CA TYR A 50 -8.20 -9.10 -3.79
C TYR A 50 -8.82 -7.96 -2.95
N LEU A 51 -8.14 -6.82 -2.79
CA LEU A 51 -8.73 -5.67 -2.09
C LEU A 51 -10.03 -5.20 -2.77
N LEU A 52 -10.11 -5.25 -4.10
CA LEU A 52 -11.35 -4.97 -4.84
C LEU A 52 -12.45 -5.98 -4.53
N THR A 53 -12.14 -7.28 -4.50
CA THR A 53 -13.16 -8.30 -4.19
C THR A 53 -13.71 -8.16 -2.77
N GLN A 54 -12.92 -7.61 -1.85
CA GLN A 54 -13.34 -7.30 -0.48
C GLN A 54 -14.02 -5.93 -0.34
N GLY A 55 -14.14 -5.14 -1.42
CA GLY A 55 -14.71 -3.79 -1.37
C GLY A 55 -13.83 -2.76 -0.65
N ILE A 56 -12.53 -3.04 -0.49
CA ILE A 56 -11.59 -2.17 0.20
C ILE A 56 -10.94 -1.22 -0.81
N PRO A 57 -11.08 0.11 -0.66
CA PRO A 57 -10.42 1.06 -1.55
C PRO A 57 -8.90 1.00 -1.40
N PHE A 58 -8.20 1.11 -2.52
CA PHE A 58 -6.74 1.15 -2.54
C PHE A 58 -6.18 2.19 -3.51
N TRP A 59 -4.91 2.52 -3.31
CA TRP A 59 -4.11 3.39 -4.16
C TRP A 59 -2.72 2.78 -4.31
N THR A 60 -2.20 2.82 -5.53
CA THR A 60 -0.81 2.48 -5.86
C THR A 60 -0.02 3.74 -6.17
N GLU A 61 1.31 3.68 -6.15
CA GLU A 61 2.21 4.79 -6.53
C GLU A 61 1.87 6.10 -5.78
N VAL A 62 1.54 5.99 -4.50
CA VAL A 62 1.22 7.15 -3.65
C VAL A 62 2.51 7.73 -3.11
N ARG A 63 2.78 9.01 -3.39
CA ARG A 63 3.92 9.72 -2.78
C ARG A 63 3.51 10.29 -1.43
N LEU A 64 4.23 9.91 -0.39
CA LEU A 64 4.06 10.47 0.95
C LEU A 64 4.84 11.78 1.12
N ASN A 65 4.47 12.58 2.11
CA ASN A 65 5.17 13.83 2.46
C ASN A 65 6.63 13.61 2.86
N CYS A 66 6.96 12.43 3.41
CA CYS A 66 8.33 12.03 3.74
C CYS A 66 9.15 11.52 2.52
N GLY A 67 8.59 11.56 1.31
CA GLY A 67 9.24 11.11 0.08
C GLY A 67 9.18 9.59 -0.15
N CYS A 68 8.64 8.80 0.78
CA CYS A 68 8.42 7.37 0.59
C CYS A 68 7.26 7.12 -0.40
N ILE A 69 7.33 5.98 -1.10
CA ILE A 69 6.32 5.51 -2.04
C ILE A 69 6.01 4.05 -1.65
N PRO A 70 5.02 3.81 -0.78
CA PRO A 70 4.56 2.45 -0.52
C PRO A 70 3.95 1.85 -1.79
N ASP A 71 4.08 0.52 -1.94
CA ASP A 71 3.49 -0.20 -3.08
C ASP A 71 1.97 -0.02 -3.14
N ILE A 72 1.28 -0.21 -2.00
CA ILE A 72 -0.17 -0.08 -1.90
C ILE A 72 -0.57 0.62 -0.59
N VAL A 73 -1.49 1.57 -0.70
CA VAL A 73 -2.15 2.25 0.42
C VAL A 73 -3.63 1.90 0.42
N CYS A 74 -4.18 1.52 1.57
CA CYS A 74 -5.58 1.15 1.78
C CYS A 74 -6.08 1.64 3.16
N PRO A 75 -6.36 2.96 3.34
CA PRO A 75 -6.56 3.58 4.65
C PRO A 75 -7.73 3.05 5.49
N THR A 76 -8.68 2.35 4.86
CA THR A 76 -9.84 1.74 5.53
C THR A 76 -9.55 0.33 6.04
N HIS A 77 -8.38 -0.23 5.72
CA HIS A 77 -7.93 -1.53 6.21
C HIS A 77 -7.30 -1.42 7.60
N ILE A 78 -7.30 -2.51 8.38
CA ILE A 78 -6.71 -2.55 9.74
C ILE A 78 -5.22 -2.17 9.76
N LYS A 79 -4.52 -2.52 8.67
CA LYS A 79 -3.14 -2.10 8.38
C LYS A 79 -3.14 -1.39 7.02
N PRO A 80 -3.00 -0.06 6.98
CA PRO A 80 -3.31 0.73 5.80
C PRO A 80 -2.22 0.75 4.73
N ILE A 81 -1.11 0.04 4.92
CA ILE A 81 -0.01 -0.01 3.95
C ILE A 81 0.37 -1.46 3.69
N VAL A 82 0.45 -1.83 2.42
CA VAL A 82 1.01 -3.13 1.99
C VAL A 82 2.28 -2.86 1.20
N GLU A 83 3.36 -3.53 1.60
CA GLU A 83 4.66 -3.52 0.92
C GLU A 83 4.92 -4.92 0.36
N VAL A 84 5.14 -5.00 -0.95
CA VAL A 84 5.43 -6.23 -1.65
C VAL A 84 6.95 -6.37 -1.75
N LEU A 85 7.51 -7.33 -1.01
CA LEU A 85 8.94 -7.52 -0.88
C LEU A 85 9.44 -8.51 -1.94
N CYS A 86 10.34 -8.06 -2.82
CA CYS A 86 10.93 -8.93 -3.86
C CYS A 86 12.31 -9.47 -3.46
N THR A 87 13.27 -8.58 -3.19
CA THR A 87 14.65 -8.96 -2.79
C THR A 87 14.92 -8.70 -1.31
N GLU A 88 14.11 -7.84 -0.68
CA GLU A 88 14.27 -7.51 0.73
C GLU A 88 13.47 -8.45 1.62
N THR A 89 13.96 -8.67 2.84
CA THR A 89 13.19 -9.33 3.91
C THR A 89 12.45 -8.28 4.75
N PRO A 90 11.42 -8.67 5.52
CA PRO A 90 10.76 -7.75 6.45
C PRO A 90 11.73 -7.07 7.42
N ASP A 91 12.78 -7.76 7.87
CA ASP A 91 13.78 -7.17 8.77
C ASP A 91 14.69 -6.17 8.06
N MET A 92 15.02 -6.40 6.78
CA MET A 92 15.70 -5.41 5.95
C MET A 92 14.84 -4.16 5.79
N PHE A 93 13.53 -4.32 5.52
CA PHE A 93 12.59 -3.21 5.43
C PHE A 93 12.55 -2.42 6.74
N LYS A 94 12.36 -3.10 7.88
CA LYS A 94 12.31 -2.49 9.22
C LYS A 94 13.58 -1.71 9.58
N ARG A 95 14.75 -2.18 9.14
CA ARG A 95 16.02 -1.52 9.43
C ARG A 95 16.32 -0.35 8.49
N LEU A 96 15.99 -0.48 7.20
CA LEU A 96 16.48 0.43 6.15
C LEU A 96 15.43 1.40 5.62
N LYS A 97 14.16 0.98 5.57
CA LYS A 97 13.06 1.76 4.98
C LYS A 97 12.12 2.32 6.04
N LEU A 98 11.71 1.51 7.02
CA LEU A 98 10.76 1.92 8.08
C LEU A 98 11.16 3.22 8.80
N PRO A 99 12.44 3.49 9.13
CA PRO A 99 12.82 4.75 9.80
C PRO A 99 12.56 6.02 8.98
N LYS A 100 12.35 5.90 7.66
CA LYS A 100 12.01 7.03 6.76
C LYS A 100 10.52 7.35 6.78
N TYR A 101 9.69 6.42 7.25
CA TYR A 101 8.27 6.65 7.43
C TYR A 101 8.00 7.40 8.75
N PRO A 102 6.95 8.24 8.80
CA PRO A 102 6.46 8.82 10.05
C PRO A 102 6.25 7.74 11.13
N PRO A 103 6.64 7.99 12.40
CA PRO A 103 6.48 7.03 13.50
C PRO A 103 5.07 6.47 13.66
N GLU A 104 4.05 7.29 13.37
CA GLU A 104 2.63 6.94 13.42
C GLU A 104 2.29 5.78 12.46
N LEU A 105 3.03 5.64 11.36
CA LEU A 105 2.82 4.60 10.37
C LEU A 105 3.60 3.31 10.68
N HIS A 106 4.48 3.27 11.68
CA HIS A 106 5.39 2.12 11.87
C HIS A 106 4.70 0.78 12.14
N LYS A 107 3.45 0.80 12.61
CA LYS A 107 2.62 -0.40 12.85
C LYS A 107 1.59 -0.67 11.74
N SER A 108 1.64 0.10 10.65
CA SER A 108 0.63 0.11 9.58
C SER A 108 0.88 -0.86 8.44
N PHE A 109 1.97 -1.65 8.51
CA PHE A 109 2.49 -2.40 7.37
C PHE A 109 2.07 -3.87 7.36
N ILE A 110 1.68 -4.34 6.19
CA ILE A 110 1.63 -5.75 5.80
C ILE A 110 2.78 -5.99 4.82
N PHE A 111 3.47 -7.12 4.99
CA PHE A 111 4.56 -7.52 4.09
C PHE A 111 4.14 -8.75 3.30
N VAL A 112 4.10 -8.63 1.96
CA VAL A 112 3.77 -9.72 1.06
C VAL A 112 5.03 -10.10 0.27
N ASN A 113 5.37 -11.38 0.19
CA ASN A 113 6.53 -11.82 -0.58
C ASN A 113 6.16 -11.97 -2.07
N ALA A 114 6.89 -11.30 -2.96
CA ALA A 114 6.65 -11.34 -4.41
C ALA A 114 6.96 -12.71 -5.04
N LYS A 115 7.79 -13.53 -4.40
CA LYS A 115 8.29 -14.80 -4.94
C LYS A 115 7.42 -16.00 -4.62
N VAL A 116 6.34 -15.81 -3.86
CA VAL A 116 5.40 -16.87 -3.50
C VAL A 116 4.03 -16.55 -4.09
N PRO A 117 3.22 -17.56 -4.45
CA PRO A 117 1.85 -17.35 -4.88
C PRO A 117 1.08 -16.52 -3.83
N PHE A 118 0.23 -15.61 -4.30
CA PHE A 118 -0.63 -14.83 -3.42
C PHE A 118 -1.61 -15.75 -2.66
N GLU A 119 -1.75 -15.50 -1.36
CA GLU A 119 -2.74 -16.13 -0.51
C GLU A 119 -3.43 -15.06 0.34
N GLU A 120 -4.75 -15.16 0.46
CA GLU A 120 -5.61 -14.15 1.13
C GLU A 120 -5.19 -13.91 2.58
N ARG A 121 -4.71 -14.95 3.26
CA ARG A 121 -4.19 -14.89 4.64
C ARG A 121 -3.04 -13.90 4.82
N PHE A 122 -2.37 -13.48 3.76
CA PHE A 122 -1.28 -12.51 3.86
C PHE A 122 -1.75 -11.09 4.15
N LEU A 123 -3.03 -10.80 3.99
CA LEU A 123 -3.59 -9.47 4.25
C LEU A 123 -4.25 -9.31 5.62
N TRP A 124 -4.19 -10.32 6.50
CA TRP A 124 -4.81 -10.29 7.83
C TRP A 124 -3.78 -10.66 8.92
#